data_AF-A0A7S1UNF8-F1
#
_entry.id   AF-A0A7S1UNF8-F1
#
_cell.length_a   1.000
_cell.length_b   1.000
_cell.length_c   1.000
_cell.angle_alpha   90.00
_cell.angle_beta   90.00
_cell.angle_gamma   90.00
#
_symmetry.space_group_name_H-M   'P 1'
#
loop_
_entity.id
_entity.type
_entity.pdbx_description
1 polymer ?
#
loop_
_entity_poly.entity_id
_entity_poly.type
_entity_poly.pdbx_seq_one_letter_code
_entity_poly.pdbx_strand_id
1 'polypeptide(L)'
;DFTQDFLQLYSLSEDEPGMLHWAMLDFQTPVYCPLDSLIIGSRLDTDTTATKSTSSSDASSCRLAFSGRLVERVVDPKKDLARIRLYTPKERRGVISRLGDPFRRTCDGKVVRYEVFGSDLFKAETNMKPFVGMKILTERGGELGEIKSSFGTSGKFRVYFPTGTEAKEGEALILSFKRYAHDPTKTMHQDSTMTLPKELVGTRIESNNKSSKKQSSKKGAAGPIVKKGKIEKLKGDLMESGTAAPKYPLAIVSGFFTPEINIRERVGTRVYIPSTKEEGKISGPFGKAGKCKVTFEKGVSAAINAKAEMHLSSSSTTSSSE
;
A
#
# COMPACT_ATOMS: atom_id res chain seq x y z
N ASP A 1 -33.96 -7.33 -15.16
CA ASP A 1 -33.78 -6.23 -14.20
C ASP A 1 -32.35 -5.71 -14.34
N PHE A 2 -32.17 -4.46 -14.77
CA PHE A 2 -30.85 -3.86 -15.00
C PHE A 2 -30.22 -3.28 -13.74
N THR A 3 -30.91 -3.36 -12.59
CA THR A 3 -30.36 -2.94 -11.30
C THR A 3 -29.40 -3.97 -10.71
N GLN A 4 -29.44 -5.20 -11.23
CA GLN A 4 -28.58 -6.31 -10.82
C GLN A 4 -27.22 -6.27 -11.51
N ASP A 5 -26.21 -6.82 -10.84
CA ASP A 5 -24.87 -6.96 -11.37
C ASP A 5 -24.74 -8.29 -12.11
N PHE A 6 -24.17 -8.26 -13.31
CA PHE A 6 -23.99 -9.44 -14.16
C PHE A 6 -22.51 -9.87 -14.16
N LEU A 7 -22.27 -11.14 -13.87
CA LEU A 7 -20.94 -11.74 -13.95
C LEU A 7 -20.59 -12.06 -15.40
N GLN A 8 -19.48 -11.52 -15.90
CA GLN A 8 -18.96 -11.89 -17.21
C GLN A 8 -18.32 -13.28 -17.18
N LEU A 9 -18.86 -14.19 -17.99
CA LEU A 9 -18.33 -15.54 -18.20
C LEU A 9 -17.74 -15.65 -19.61
N TYR A 10 -16.61 -16.33 -19.72
CA TYR A 10 -15.95 -16.63 -21.01
C TYR A 10 -16.27 -18.04 -21.53
N SER A 11 -16.73 -18.91 -20.63
CA SER A 11 -17.16 -20.27 -20.92
C SER A 11 -18.29 -20.66 -19.98
N LEU A 12 -19.23 -21.46 -20.47
CA LEU A 12 -20.26 -22.09 -19.64
C LEU A 12 -19.68 -23.42 -19.14
N SER A 13 -19.54 -23.57 -17.82
CA SER A 13 -19.31 -24.87 -17.19
C SER A 13 -20.68 -25.48 -16.87
N GLU A 14 -20.91 -26.72 -17.28
CA GLU A 14 -22.17 -27.44 -17.04
C GLU A 14 -22.35 -27.84 -15.55
N ASP A 15 -21.32 -27.63 -14.73
CA ASP A 15 -21.20 -28.17 -13.38
C ASP A 15 -22.01 -27.41 -12.29
N GLU A 16 -22.63 -26.27 -12.61
CA GLU A 16 -23.41 -25.45 -11.65
C GLU A 16 -24.91 -25.42 -12.01
N PRO A 17 -25.66 -26.49 -11.67
CA PRO A 17 -27.09 -26.56 -11.98
C PRO A 17 -27.88 -25.53 -11.17
N GLY A 18 -28.58 -24.64 -11.87
CA GLY A 18 -29.52 -23.69 -11.26
C GLY A 18 -29.20 -22.21 -11.50
N MET A 19 -28.09 -21.88 -12.16
CA MET A 19 -27.80 -20.50 -12.55
C MET A 19 -28.49 -20.11 -13.87
N LEU A 20 -29.21 -19.00 -13.84
CA LEU A 20 -29.70 -18.34 -15.06
C LEU A 20 -28.52 -17.67 -15.77
N HIS A 21 -28.40 -17.96 -17.06
CA HIS A 21 -27.38 -17.39 -17.92
C HIS A 21 -28.03 -16.44 -18.93
N TRP A 22 -27.35 -15.33 -19.20
CA TRP A 22 -27.73 -14.39 -20.24
C TRP A 22 -26.61 -14.31 -21.27
N ALA A 23 -27.01 -14.13 -22.53
CA ALA A 23 -26.09 -13.94 -23.63
C ALA A 23 -26.48 -12.69 -24.41
N MET A 24 -25.48 -11.96 -24.90
CA MET A 24 -25.67 -10.87 -25.82
C MET A 24 -25.22 -11.34 -27.20
N LEU A 25 -26.11 -11.20 -28.19
CA LEU A 25 -25.87 -11.65 -29.55
C LEU A 25 -25.72 -10.45 -30.46
N ASP A 26 -24.51 -10.26 -30.99
CA ASP A 26 -24.25 -9.29 -32.06
C ASP A 26 -24.40 -10.00 -33.40
N PHE A 27 -25.47 -9.69 -34.12
CA PHE A 27 -25.76 -10.30 -35.42
C PHE A 27 -25.03 -9.58 -36.54
N GLN A 28 -24.48 -10.34 -37.51
CA GLN A 28 -23.89 -9.77 -38.71
C GLN A 28 -24.92 -9.02 -39.57
N THR A 29 -26.15 -9.50 -39.56
CA THR A 29 -27.29 -8.90 -40.26
C THR A 29 -28.39 -8.57 -39.26
N PRO A 30 -29.07 -7.42 -39.40
CA PRO A 30 -30.17 -7.07 -38.50
C PRO A 30 -31.34 -8.06 -38.69
N VAL A 31 -31.90 -8.53 -37.57
CA VAL A 31 -32.99 -9.51 -37.56
C VAL A 31 -34.24 -8.86 -36.96
N TYR A 32 -35.37 -8.99 -37.66
CA TYR A 32 -36.67 -8.56 -37.14
C TYR A 32 -37.31 -9.67 -36.32
N CYS A 33 -37.59 -9.40 -35.06
CA CYS A 33 -38.23 -10.36 -34.15
C CYS A 33 -39.05 -9.64 -33.06
N PRO A 34 -40.18 -10.21 -32.61
CA PRO A 34 -40.89 -9.69 -31.45
C PRO A 34 -40.14 -10.02 -30.15
N LEU A 35 -40.41 -9.26 -29.08
CA LEU A 35 -39.92 -9.58 -27.73
C LEU A 35 -40.43 -10.96 -27.28
N ASP A 36 -39.67 -11.62 -26.40
CA ASP A 36 -39.92 -12.98 -25.89
C ASP A 36 -39.88 -14.11 -26.93
N SER A 37 -39.40 -13.84 -28.15
CA SER A 37 -39.16 -14.85 -29.19
C SER A 37 -38.19 -15.93 -28.73
N LEU A 38 -38.44 -17.16 -29.17
CA LEU A 38 -37.51 -18.28 -28.98
C LEU A 38 -36.27 -18.09 -29.88
N ILE A 39 -35.09 -18.10 -29.27
CA ILE A 39 -33.80 -18.07 -29.94
C ILE A 39 -33.15 -19.45 -29.82
N ILE A 40 -32.61 -19.94 -30.93
CA ILE A 40 -31.85 -21.19 -30.97
C ILE A 40 -30.50 -20.90 -31.63
N GLY A 41 -29.42 -21.18 -30.90
CA GLY A 41 -28.07 -21.16 -31.43
C GLY A 41 -27.66 -22.56 -31.85
N SER A 42 -27.17 -22.73 -33.08
CA SER A 42 -26.67 -24.00 -33.57
C SER A 42 -25.42 -23.81 -34.41
N ARG A 43 -24.59 -24.85 -34.47
CA ARG A 43 -23.42 -24.89 -35.34
C ARG A 43 -23.74 -25.78 -36.54
N LEU A 44 -24.22 -25.17 -37.62
CA LEU A 44 -24.67 -25.90 -38.81
C LEU A 44 -23.55 -26.17 -39.83
N ASP A 45 -22.43 -25.46 -39.71
CA ASP A 45 -21.28 -25.55 -40.63
C ASP A 45 -20.45 -26.85 -40.47
N THR A 46 -20.87 -27.79 -39.62
CA THR A 46 -20.18 -29.08 -39.47
C THR A 46 -20.54 -30.02 -40.62
N ASP A 47 -19.53 -30.50 -41.33
CA ASP A 47 -19.66 -31.41 -42.47
C ASP A 47 -20.52 -32.65 -42.15
N THR A 48 -21.67 -32.74 -42.81
CA THR A 48 -22.54 -33.93 -42.79
C THR A 48 -21.95 -35.13 -43.55
N THR A 49 -20.77 -34.98 -44.15
CA THR A 49 -20.09 -36.02 -44.95
C THR A 49 -19.21 -36.94 -44.11
N ALA A 50 -18.78 -36.52 -42.92
CA ALA A 50 -17.98 -37.34 -42.00
C ALA A 50 -18.76 -38.54 -41.42
N THR A 51 -20.09 -38.51 -41.44
CA THR A 51 -20.95 -39.60 -40.95
C THR A 51 -21.17 -40.74 -41.94
N LYS A 52 -20.59 -40.69 -43.15
CA LYS A 52 -20.75 -41.75 -44.17
C LYS A 52 -19.55 -42.68 -44.33
N SER A 53 -18.41 -42.38 -43.71
CA SER A 53 -17.17 -43.12 -43.98
C SER A 53 -16.34 -43.43 -42.74
N THR A 54 -16.94 -43.84 -41.62
CA THR A 54 -16.27 -44.77 -40.69
C THR A 54 -17.27 -45.32 -39.67
N SER A 55 -17.27 -46.64 -39.56
CA SER A 55 -17.99 -47.45 -38.60
C SER A 55 -17.43 -47.26 -37.18
N SER A 56 -18.04 -46.40 -36.35
CA SER A 56 -17.92 -46.44 -34.87
C SER A 56 -18.71 -45.31 -34.21
N SER A 57 -19.85 -45.65 -33.59
CA SER A 57 -20.46 -45.09 -32.38
C SER A 57 -20.60 -43.57 -32.09
N ASP A 58 -20.18 -42.63 -32.94
CA ASP A 58 -20.31 -41.18 -32.67
C ASP A 58 -21.03 -40.43 -33.80
N ALA A 59 -22.04 -41.04 -34.40
CA ALA A 59 -22.91 -40.38 -35.38
C ALA A 59 -24.00 -39.56 -34.66
N SER A 60 -23.92 -38.24 -34.80
CA SER A 60 -24.85 -37.21 -34.30
C SER A 60 -24.52 -36.66 -32.91
N SER A 61 -23.37 -36.00 -32.76
CA SER A 61 -23.28 -34.97 -31.72
C SER A 61 -24.37 -33.91 -31.99
N CYS A 62 -25.15 -33.59 -30.98
CA CYS A 62 -26.19 -32.57 -31.08
C CYS A 62 -25.57 -31.25 -31.57
N ARG A 63 -26.06 -30.73 -32.70
CA ARG A 63 -25.56 -29.47 -33.31
C ARG A 63 -26.21 -28.22 -32.72
N LEU A 64 -27.26 -28.39 -31.90
CA LEU A 64 -27.88 -27.30 -31.17
C LEU A 64 -27.00 -26.98 -29.96
N ALA A 65 -26.51 -25.74 -29.92
CA ALA A 65 -25.62 -25.28 -28.86
C ALA A 65 -26.40 -24.72 -27.67
N PHE A 66 -27.43 -23.91 -27.93
CA PHE A 66 -28.23 -23.31 -26.87
C PHE A 66 -29.64 -22.95 -27.35
N SER A 67 -30.55 -22.78 -26.40
CA SER A 67 -31.86 -22.18 -26.63
C SER A 67 -32.16 -21.17 -25.52
N GLY A 68 -32.93 -20.14 -25.84
CA GLY A 68 -33.28 -19.08 -24.89
C GLY A 68 -34.42 -18.21 -25.40
N ARG A 69 -34.81 -17.22 -24.61
CA ARG A 69 -35.83 -16.23 -25.00
C ARG A 69 -35.19 -14.85 -25.17
N LEU A 70 -35.67 -14.10 -26.17
CA LEU A 70 -35.27 -12.72 -26.37
C LEU A 70 -35.86 -11.83 -25.26
N VAL A 71 -35.02 -11.34 -24.35
CA VAL A 71 -35.48 -10.51 -23.22
C VAL A 71 -35.52 -9.02 -23.59
N GLU A 72 -34.44 -8.50 -24.15
CA GLU A 72 -34.30 -7.07 -24.48
C GLU A 72 -33.66 -6.94 -25.88
N ARG A 73 -34.12 -5.96 -26.65
CA ARG A 73 -33.51 -5.57 -27.92
C ARG A 73 -32.44 -4.50 -27.69
N VAL A 74 -31.29 -4.67 -28.34
CA VAL A 74 -30.24 -3.64 -28.37
C VAL A 74 -30.48 -2.77 -29.60
N VAL A 75 -30.76 -1.48 -29.39
CA VAL A 75 -30.96 -0.51 -30.48
C VAL A 75 -29.70 0.31 -30.69
N ASP A 76 -29.14 0.82 -29.59
CA ASP A 76 -27.90 1.58 -29.59
C ASP A 76 -26.87 0.84 -28.73
N PRO A 77 -25.89 0.13 -29.33
CA PRO A 77 -24.96 -0.71 -28.56
C PRO A 77 -24.23 0.09 -27.49
N LYS A 78 -23.80 1.33 -27.77
CA LYS A 78 -23.08 2.15 -26.80
C LYS A 78 -23.91 2.51 -25.55
N LYS A 79 -25.20 2.80 -25.72
CA LYS A 79 -26.07 3.24 -24.61
C LYS A 79 -26.60 2.04 -23.83
N ASP A 80 -27.02 1.00 -24.55
CA ASP A 80 -27.60 -0.20 -23.96
C ASP A 80 -26.54 -1.02 -23.21
N LEU A 81 -25.31 -1.09 -23.72
CA LEU A 81 -24.19 -1.70 -22.99
C LEU A 81 -23.86 -0.97 -21.69
N ALA A 82 -23.92 0.37 -21.70
CA ALA A 82 -23.65 1.16 -20.50
C ALA A 82 -24.72 0.97 -19.40
N ARG A 83 -25.95 0.56 -19.77
CA ARG A 83 -27.00 0.21 -18.81
C ARG A 83 -26.74 -1.14 -18.13
N ILE A 84 -26.00 -2.04 -18.77
CA ILE A 84 -25.71 -3.37 -18.25
C ILE A 84 -24.48 -3.30 -17.33
N ARG A 85 -24.68 -3.64 -16.06
CA ARG A 85 -23.61 -3.71 -15.05
C ARG A 85 -22.82 -5.03 -15.16
N LEU A 86 -22.16 -5.21 -16.30
CA LEU A 86 -21.30 -6.36 -16.54
C LEU A 86 -19.95 -6.17 -15.86
N TYR A 87 -19.59 -7.08 -14.95
CA TYR A 87 -18.30 -7.05 -14.27
C TYR A 87 -17.47 -8.31 -14.51
N THR A 88 -16.16 -8.13 -14.52
CA THR A 88 -15.19 -9.23 -14.46
C THR A 88 -14.59 -9.27 -13.04
N PRO A 89 -14.69 -10.38 -12.30
CA PRO A 89 -14.01 -10.54 -11.04
C PRO A 89 -12.52 -10.63 -11.30
N LYS A 90 -11.75 -9.86 -10.56
CA LYS A 90 -10.29 -9.88 -10.60
C LYS A 90 -9.77 -10.20 -9.23
N GLU A 91 -8.93 -11.22 -9.18
CA GLU A 91 -8.21 -11.60 -7.99
C GLU A 91 -6.72 -11.30 -8.21
N ARG A 92 -6.10 -10.73 -7.19
CA ARG A 92 -4.64 -10.62 -7.10
C ARG A 92 -4.20 -11.31 -5.83
N ARG A 93 -3.15 -12.12 -5.96
CA ARG A 93 -2.48 -12.78 -4.86
C ARG A 93 -1.14 -12.13 -4.61
N GLY A 94 -0.83 -11.88 -3.35
CA GLY A 94 0.45 -11.37 -2.89
C GLY A 94 0.91 -12.15 -1.67
N VAL A 95 2.07 -11.81 -1.13
CA VAL A 95 2.69 -12.54 -0.02
C VAL A 95 3.03 -11.59 1.12
N ILE A 96 2.88 -12.03 2.36
CA ILE A 96 3.33 -11.27 3.54
C ILE A 96 4.86 -11.31 3.63
N SER A 97 5.49 -10.14 3.52
CA SER A 97 6.95 -10.00 3.60
C SER A 97 7.45 -9.76 5.02
N ARG A 98 6.71 -8.97 5.81
CA ARG A 98 7.11 -8.62 7.18
C ARG A 98 5.89 -8.36 8.03
N LEU A 99 5.95 -8.79 9.29
CA LEU A 99 4.93 -8.50 10.29
C LEU A 99 5.30 -7.25 11.11
N GLY A 100 4.30 -6.43 11.44
CA GLY A 100 4.44 -5.27 12.34
C GLY A 100 4.60 -5.68 13.81
N ASP A 101 4.36 -4.76 14.74
CA ASP A 101 4.50 -5.05 16.17
C ASP A 101 3.47 -6.09 16.68
N PRO A 102 3.86 -7.01 17.59
CA PRO A 102 2.94 -7.92 18.27
C PRO A 102 2.08 -7.19 19.31
N PHE A 103 0.78 -7.44 19.28
CA PHE A 103 -0.18 -6.99 20.27
C PHE A 103 -0.91 -8.17 20.88
N ARG A 104 -1.29 -8.06 22.14
CA ARG A 104 -2.14 -9.04 22.82
C ARG A 104 -3.57 -8.55 22.76
N ARG A 105 -4.43 -9.29 22.06
CA ARG A 105 -5.85 -8.94 21.95
C ARG A 105 -6.51 -9.10 23.32
N THR A 106 -7.23 -8.08 23.78
CA THR A 106 -7.81 -8.08 25.15
C THR A 106 -8.96 -9.06 25.32
N CYS A 107 -9.66 -9.45 24.26
CA CYS A 107 -10.78 -10.40 24.36
C CYS A 107 -10.31 -11.86 24.57
N ASP A 108 -9.31 -12.31 23.80
CA ASP A 108 -8.94 -13.73 23.75
C ASP A 108 -7.52 -14.00 24.28
N GLY A 109 -6.77 -12.95 24.61
CA GLY A 109 -5.38 -13.07 25.07
C GLY A 109 -4.39 -13.54 24.00
N LYS A 110 -4.82 -13.69 22.74
CA LYS A 110 -3.98 -14.11 21.61
C LYS A 110 -3.06 -13.02 21.11
N VAL A 111 -1.93 -13.43 20.53
CA VAL A 111 -0.95 -12.53 19.93
C VAL A 111 -1.36 -12.25 18.49
N VAL A 112 -1.75 -11.00 18.22
CA VAL A 112 -2.19 -10.52 16.90
C VAL A 112 -1.28 -9.40 16.41
N ARG A 113 -1.33 -9.12 15.12
CA ARG A 113 -0.66 -8.00 14.47
C ARG A 113 -1.73 -7.10 13.86
N TYR A 114 -1.71 -5.80 14.15
CA TYR A 114 -2.59 -4.85 13.46
C TYR A 114 -2.00 -4.39 12.13
N GLU A 115 -0.69 -4.49 11.98
CA GLU A 115 0.03 -4.01 10.82
C GLU A 115 0.82 -5.13 10.16
N VAL A 116 0.67 -5.24 8.85
CA VAL A 116 1.36 -6.23 8.03
C VAL A 116 1.88 -5.56 6.78
N PHE A 117 3.07 -5.98 6.35
CA PHE A 117 3.69 -5.53 5.11
C PHE A 117 3.63 -6.63 4.08
N GLY A 118 2.85 -6.40 3.03
CA GLY A 118 2.75 -7.29 1.88
C GLY A 118 3.72 -6.91 0.76
N SER A 119 4.10 -7.89 -0.03
CA SER A 119 4.84 -7.77 -1.28
C SER A 119 4.17 -8.60 -2.38
N ASP A 120 4.64 -8.43 -3.62
CA ASP A 120 4.26 -9.26 -4.77
C ASP A 120 2.79 -9.17 -5.24
N LEU A 121 1.99 -8.30 -4.62
CA LEU A 121 0.63 -7.98 -5.11
C LEU A 121 0.64 -6.96 -6.27
N PHE A 122 1.66 -6.11 -6.29
CA PHE A 122 1.83 -5.00 -7.24
C PHE A 122 3.24 -5.00 -7.82
N LYS A 123 3.35 -4.76 -9.12
CA LYS A 123 4.64 -4.48 -9.77
C LYS A 123 5.15 -3.11 -9.29
N ALA A 124 6.46 -2.91 -9.26
CA ALA A 124 7.10 -1.67 -8.81
C ALA A 124 6.58 -0.40 -9.52
N GLU A 125 6.17 -0.52 -10.79
CA GLU A 125 5.66 0.58 -11.61
C GLU A 125 4.15 0.85 -11.41
N THR A 126 3.47 0.06 -10.57
CA THR A 126 2.02 0.16 -10.40
C THR A 126 1.66 1.39 -9.59
N ASN A 127 0.74 2.21 -10.10
CA ASN A 127 0.18 3.33 -9.32
C ASN A 127 -0.64 2.78 -8.15
N MET A 128 -0.17 3.00 -6.92
CA MET A 128 -0.81 2.50 -5.70
C MET A 128 -2.00 3.34 -5.23
N LYS A 129 -2.15 4.59 -5.72
CA LYS A 129 -3.23 5.51 -5.28
C LYS A 129 -4.64 4.90 -5.32
N PRO A 130 -5.09 4.24 -6.40
CA PRO A 130 -6.43 3.65 -6.45
C PRO A 130 -6.58 2.37 -5.61
N PHE A 131 -5.49 1.83 -5.06
CA PHE A 131 -5.49 0.64 -4.22
C PHE A 131 -5.49 0.95 -2.73
N VAL A 132 -5.25 2.20 -2.34
CA VAL A 132 -5.36 2.64 -0.95
C VAL A 132 -6.84 2.67 -0.55
N GLY A 133 -7.15 2.12 0.62
CA GLY A 133 -8.52 1.95 1.12
C GLY A 133 -9.21 0.66 0.67
N MET A 134 -8.58 -0.11 -0.22
CA MET A 134 -9.13 -1.40 -0.62
C MET A 134 -8.89 -2.47 0.43
N LYS A 135 -9.85 -3.39 0.51
CA LYS A 135 -9.92 -4.46 1.49
C LYS A 135 -9.22 -5.71 0.97
N ILE A 136 -8.51 -6.40 1.84
CA ILE A 136 -7.74 -7.58 1.51
C ILE A 136 -8.07 -8.70 2.50
N LEU A 137 -8.03 -9.93 2.03
CA LEU A 137 -8.27 -11.12 2.84
C LEU A 137 -6.97 -11.87 3.08
N THR A 138 -6.82 -12.44 4.28
CA THR A 138 -5.81 -13.46 4.56
C THR A 138 -6.33 -14.83 4.14
N GLU A 139 -5.49 -15.66 3.51
CA GLU A 139 -5.90 -16.98 3.01
C GLU A 139 -6.27 -17.95 4.15
N ARG A 140 -5.53 -17.93 5.26
CA ARG A 140 -5.75 -18.87 6.36
C ARG A 140 -6.81 -18.41 7.35
N GLY A 141 -6.78 -17.12 7.68
CA GLY A 141 -7.64 -16.53 8.71
C GLY A 141 -8.98 -16.02 8.17
N GLY A 142 -9.09 -15.76 6.87
CA GLY A 142 -10.24 -15.06 6.30
C GLY A 142 -10.42 -13.66 6.89
N GLU A 143 -9.35 -13.08 7.47
CA GLU A 143 -9.41 -11.81 8.18
C GLU A 143 -9.38 -10.66 7.18
N LEU A 144 -10.24 -9.68 7.40
CA LEU A 144 -10.35 -8.49 6.55
C LEU A 144 -9.38 -7.40 7.03
N GLY A 145 -8.47 -7.02 6.14
CA GLY A 145 -7.58 -5.87 6.30
C GLY A 145 -7.86 -4.78 5.27
N GLU A 146 -7.27 -3.61 5.47
CA GLU A 146 -7.36 -2.44 4.60
C GLU A 146 -5.96 -1.97 4.19
N ILE A 147 -5.74 -1.71 2.90
CA ILE A 147 -4.48 -1.16 2.41
C ILE A 147 -4.38 0.31 2.80
N LYS A 148 -3.45 0.68 3.69
CA LYS A 148 -3.27 2.07 4.14
C LYS A 148 -2.30 2.86 3.27
N SER A 149 -1.18 2.26 2.88
CA SER A 149 -0.14 2.99 2.14
C SER A 149 0.78 2.07 1.34
N SER A 150 1.43 2.63 0.33
CA SER A 150 2.59 2.02 -0.32
C SER A 150 3.83 2.11 0.58
N PHE A 151 4.75 1.17 0.46
CA PHE A 151 6.01 1.13 1.22
C PHE A 151 7.21 1.01 0.26
N GLY A 152 7.92 2.13 0.06
CA GLY A 152 9.10 2.18 -0.82
C GLY A 152 8.78 2.01 -2.32
N THR A 153 9.81 1.68 -3.11
CA THR A 153 9.75 1.57 -4.59
C THR A 153 9.61 0.14 -5.10
N SER A 154 9.46 -0.84 -4.20
CA SER A 154 9.47 -2.28 -4.54
C SER A 154 8.06 -2.89 -4.64
N GLY A 155 7.02 -2.06 -4.79
CA GLY A 155 5.62 -2.54 -4.81
C GLY A 155 5.14 -3.12 -3.47
N LYS A 156 5.89 -2.90 -2.38
CA LYS A 156 5.47 -3.28 -1.03
C LYS A 156 4.37 -2.34 -0.54
N PHE A 157 3.51 -2.83 0.32
CA PHE A 157 2.37 -2.08 0.84
C PHE A 157 2.11 -2.44 2.29
N ARG A 158 1.50 -1.50 3.01
CA ARG A 158 1.09 -1.65 4.41
C ARG A 158 -0.40 -1.91 4.46
N VAL A 159 -0.76 -2.99 5.14
CA VAL A 159 -2.14 -3.39 5.42
C VAL A 159 -2.39 -3.21 6.90
N TYR A 160 -3.56 -2.67 7.22
CA TYR A 160 -4.08 -2.53 8.57
C TYR A 160 -5.23 -3.50 8.79
N PHE A 161 -5.15 -4.33 9.83
CA PHE A 161 -6.17 -5.30 10.20
C PHE A 161 -6.87 -4.85 11.49
N PRO A 162 -8.10 -4.30 11.45
CA PRO A 162 -8.78 -3.76 12.63
C PRO A 162 -9.05 -4.82 13.71
N THR A 163 -9.27 -6.09 13.33
CA THR A 163 -9.47 -7.20 14.28
C THR A 163 -8.19 -7.78 14.85
N GLY A 164 -7.04 -7.33 14.33
CA GLY A 164 -5.77 -8.03 14.43
C GLY A 164 -5.76 -9.30 13.57
N THR A 165 -4.59 -9.61 13.01
CA THR A 165 -4.35 -10.83 12.25
C THR A 165 -3.34 -11.75 12.96
N GLU A 166 -3.56 -13.05 12.86
CA GLU A 166 -2.60 -14.08 13.28
C GLU A 166 -1.71 -14.58 12.12
N ALA A 167 -1.74 -13.89 10.98
CA ALA A 167 -1.03 -14.29 9.78
C ALA A 167 0.49 -14.34 9.98
N LYS A 168 1.14 -15.25 9.25
CA LYS A 168 2.60 -15.47 9.30
C LYS A 168 3.32 -14.86 8.11
N GLU A 169 4.63 -14.65 8.24
CA GLU A 169 5.47 -14.29 7.10
C GLU A 169 5.42 -15.42 6.06
N GLY A 170 5.27 -15.06 4.78
CA GLY A 170 5.10 -16.00 3.67
C GLY A 170 3.66 -16.38 3.35
N GLU A 171 2.66 -15.94 4.13
CA GLU A 171 1.25 -16.25 3.84
C GLU A 171 0.70 -15.43 2.68
N ALA A 172 -0.25 -15.99 1.94
CA ALA A 172 -0.88 -15.32 0.81
C ALA A 172 -1.95 -14.30 1.26
N LEU A 173 -1.91 -13.14 0.61
CA LEU A 173 -2.92 -12.10 0.71
C LEU A 173 -3.73 -12.06 -0.58
N ILE A 174 -5.05 -12.06 -0.45
CA ILE A 174 -5.97 -12.12 -1.58
C ILE A 174 -6.73 -10.80 -1.66
N LEU A 175 -6.51 -10.06 -2.74
CA LEU A 175 -7.25 -8.86 -3.09
C LEU A 175 -8.22 -9.19 -4.23
N SER A 176 -9.51 -9.28 -3.90
CA SER A 176 -10.58 -9.43 -4.89
C SER A 176 -11.26 -8.08 -5.13
N PHE A 177 -11.51 -7.78 -6.40
CA PHE A 177 -12.28 -6.61 -6.81
C PHE A 177 -13.00 -6.88 -8.14
N LYS A 178 -14.13 -6.21 -8.32
CA LYS A 178 -14.94 -6.22 -9.52
C LYS A 178 -14.54 -5.03 -10.37
N ARG A 179 -14.43 -5.25 -11.67
CA ARG A 179 -14.24 -4.17 -12.65
C ARG A 179 -15.36 -4.26 -13.68
N TYR A 180 -16.14 -3.19 -13.79
CA TYR A 180 -17.20 -3.11 -14.79
C TYR A 180 -16.61 -2.83 -16.17
N ALA A 181 -17.14 -3.51 -17.19
CA ALA A 181 -16.66 -3.40 -18.57
C ALA A 181 -16.95 -2.01 -19.16
N HIS A 182 -18.09 -1.43 -18.81
CA HIS A 182 -18.61 -0.20 -19.40
C HIS A 182 -18.51 1.04 -18.48
N ASP A 183 -17.79 0.94 -17.36
CA ASP A 183 -17.53 2.09 -16.50
C ASP A 183 -16.41 2.97 -17.10
N PRO A 184 -16.70 4.24 -17.46
CA PRO A 184 -15.69 5.14 -18.02
C PRO A 184 -14.55 5.44 -17.04
N THR A 185 -14.84 5.38 -15.74
CA THR A 185 -13.85 5.66 -14.68
C THR A 185 -12.97 4.46 -14.37
N LYS A 186 -13.31 3.27 -14.89
CA LYS A 186 -12.62 1.99 -14.64
C LYS A 186 -12.34 1.78 -13.16
N THR A 187 -13.27 2.20 -12.30
CA THR A 187 -13.09 2.10 -10.87
C THR A 187 -13.13 0.64 -10.44
N MET A 188 -12.42 0.35 -9.36
CA MET A 188 -12.39 -0.98 -8.76
C MET A 188 -13.42 -1.00 -7.65
N HIS A 189 -14.41 -1.88 -7.77
CA HIS A 189 -15.46 -2.03 -6.78
C HIS A 189 -15.18 -3.28 -5.95
N GLN A 190 -15.48 -3.21 -4.66
CA GLN A 190 -15.47 -4.38 -3.79
C GLN A 190 -16.86 -4.57 -3.22
N ASP A 191 -17.18 -5.81 -2.86
CA ASP A 191 -18.51 -6.12 -2.34
C ASP A 191 -18.79 -5.31 -1.08
N SER A 192 -19.95 -4.66 -1.06
CA SER A 192 -20.44 -3.86 0.06
C SER A 192 -20.58 -4.68 1.35
N THR A 193 -20.69 -6.01 1.21
CA THR A 193 -20.70 -6.98 2.31
C THR A 193 -19.36 -7.14 3.01
N MET A 194 -18.23 -6.74 2.38
CA MET A 194 -16.92 -6.75 3.04
C MET A 194 -16.79 -5.57 4.01
N THR A 195 -17.68 -5.41 4.99
CA THR A 195 -17.53 -4.33 5.97
C THR A 195 -16.37 -4.65 6.91
N LEU A 196 -15.46 -3.68 7.12
CA LEU A 196 -14.36 -3.87 8.07
C LEU A 196 -14.99 -4.11 9.46
N PRO A 197 -14.59 -5.18 10.18
CA PRO A 197 -15.13 -5.43 11.50
C PRO A 197 -14.70 -4.32 12.47
N LYS A 198 -15.45 -4.15 13.57
CA LYS A 198 -15.10 -3.20 14.63
C LYS A 198 -13.67 -3.48 15.12
N GLU A 199 -12.90 -2.41 15.28
CA GLU A 199 -11.54 -2.50 15.82
C GLU A 199 -11.55 -3.20 17.18
N LEU A 200 -10.79 -4.30 17.27
CA LEU A 200 -10.57 -4.98 18.54
C LEU A 200 -9.30 -4.42 19.12
N VAL A 201 -9.38 -3.69 20.23
CA VAL A 201 -8.21 -3.09 20.89
C VAL A 201 -7.33 -4.20 21.47
N GLY A 202 -6.01 -3.98 21.46
CA GLY A 202 -5.04 -4.90 22.03
C GLY A 202 -3.89 -4.14 22.66
N THR A 203 -3.30 -4.71 23.70
CA THR A 203 -2.17 -4.11 24.41
C THR A 203 -0.88 -4.53 23.72
N ARG A 204 0.02 -3.58 23.40
CA ARG A 204 1.30 -3.89 22.76
C ARG A 204 2.11 -4.86 23.63
N ILE A 205 2.59 -5.95 23.04
CA ILE A 205 3.53 -6.86 23.72
C ILE A 205 4.93 -6.32 23.43
N GLU A 206 5.64 -5.90 24.46
CA GLU A 206 7.06 -5.60 24.31
C GLU A 206 7.82 -6.93 24.13
N SER A 207 8.25 -7.21 22.90
CA SER A 207 9.15 -8.33 22.62
C SER A 207 10.49 -8.06 23.29
N ASN A 208 10.75 -8.79 24.37
CA ASN A 208 11.98 -8.75 25.15
C ASN A 208 13.15 -9.41 24.39
N ASN A 209 13.48 -8.91 23.19
CA ASN A 209 14.79 -9.14 22.60
C ASN A 209 15.78 -8.17 23.24
N LYS A 210 16.32 -8.61 24.39
CA LYS A 210 17.49 -8.01 25.04
C LYS A 210 18.69 -8.06 24.07
N SER A 211 18.82 -7.03 23.23
CA SER A 211 20.15 -6.43 23.06
C SER A 211 20.28 -5.43 24.20
N SER A 212 21.19 -5.72 25.12
CA SER A 212 21.44 -4.98 26.34
C SER A 212 21.84 -3.53 26.04
N LYS A 213 20.86 -2.62 26.08
CA LYS A 213 21.11 -1.23 26.46
C LYS A 213 20.18 -0.87 27.59
N LYS A 214 20.74 -0.95 28.81
CA LYS A 214 20.23 -0.34 30.04
C LYS A 214 19.61 1.03 29.72
N GLN A 215 18.29 1.11 29.75
CA GLN A 215 17.58 2.36 29.91
C GLN A 215 16.88 2.29 31.26
N SER A 216 17.57 2.85 32.25
CA SER A 216 17.01 3.18 33.54
C SER A 216 15.84 4.14 33.33
N SER A 217 14.64 3.66 33.63
CA SER A 217 13.47 4.47 33.87
C SER A 217 13.69 5.35 35.10
N LYS A 218 13.93 6.64 34.88
CA LYS A 218 13.57 7.68 35.84
C LYS A 218 12.60 8.62 35.15
N LYS A 219 11.33 8.53 35.55
CA LYS A 219 10.36 9.63 35.49
C LYS A 219 10.98 10.85 36.18
N GLY A 220 10.90 12.02 35.55
CA GLY A 220 11.19 13.29 36.20
C GLY A 220 11.63 14.39 35.24
N ALA A 221 10.78 15.41 35.12
CA ALA A 221 11.03 16.76 34.60
C ALA A 221 11.34 16.91 33.09
N ALA A 222 10.54 17.76 32.44
CA ALA A 222 10.75 18.25 31.09
C ALA A 222 12.09 18.99 31.00
N GLY A 223 13.11 18.32 30.48
CA GLY A 223 14.36 18.92 30.03
C GLY A 223 14.35 19.13 28.52
N PRO A 224 15.14 20.08 27.98
CA PRO A 224 15.19 20.36 26.55
C PRO A 224 15.58 19.09 25.77
N ILE A 225 14.91 18.86 24.63
CA ILE A 225 15.18 17.70 23.76
C ILE A 225 16.56 17.88 23.13
N VAL A 226 17.57 17.22 23.70
CA VAL A 226 18.94 17.25 23.20
C VAL A 226 19.14 16.12 22.19
N LYS A 227 19.32 16.46 20.91
CA LYS A 227 19.76 15.48 19.89
C LYS A 227 21.28 15.39 19.89
N LYS A 228 21.84 14.18 19.79
CA LYS A 228 23.29 13.92 19.83
C LYS A 228 23.84 13.65 18.43
N GLY A 229 24.93 14.32 18.06
CA GLY A 229 25.65 14.17 16.80
C GLY A 229 27.16 13.98 17.02
N LYS A 230 27.89 13.71 15.95
CA LYS A 230 29.36 13.57 15.93
C LYS A 230 29.97 14.51 14.89
N ILE A 231 31.06 15.16 15.24
CA ILE A 231 31.82 16.00 14.30
C ILE A 231 32.60 15.08 13.34
N GLU A 232 32.31 15.16 12.05
CA GLU A 232 32.94 14.32 11.03
C GLU A 232 34.13 15.02 10.37
N LYS A 233 34.08 16.35 10.22
CA LYS A 233 35.14 17.13 9.60
C LYS A 233 35.12 18.59 10.04
N LEU A 234 36.29 19.19 10.20
CA LEU A 234 36.47 20.64 10.41
C LEU A 234 36.89 21.27 9.06
N LYS A 235 36.38 22.47 8.75
CA LYS A 235 36.67 23.17 7.50
C LYS A 235 36.80 24.68 7.74
N GLY A 236 37.68 25.34 7.00
CA GLY A 236 37.89 26.79 7.02
C GLY A 236 39.34 27.16 7.30
N ASP A 237 39.68 28.42 7.02
CA ASP A 237 41.00 28.97 7.28
C ASP A 237 41.24 29.11 8.79
N LEU A 238 42.48 28.89 9.22
CA LEU A 238 42.87 28.91 10.62
C LEU A 238 42.58 30.31 11.19
N MET A 239 41.72 30.40 12.20
CA MET A 239 41.50 31.66 12.90
C MET A 239 42.62 31.82 13.93
N GLU A 240 43.59 32.69 13.66
CA GLU A 240 44.67 33.00 14.60
C GLU A 240 44.10 33.74 15.81
N SER A 241 43.93 33.02 16.91
CA SER A 241 43.80 33.63 18.24
C SER A 241 45.01 33.17 19.04
N GLY A 242 45.85 34.13 19.42
CA GLY A 242 47.01 33.91 20.27
C GLY A 242 46.66 33.04 21.48
N THR A 243 47.46 31.99 21.67
CA THR A 243 47.44 31.01 22.76
C THR A 243 46.27 29.99 22.79
N ALA A 244 46.65 28.72 22.51
CA ALA A 244 45.91 27.45 22.61
C ALA A 244 44.93 27.05 21.47
N ALA A 245 45.41 26.09 20.67
CA ALA A 245 44.74 25.24 19.66
C ALA A 245 44.20 25.91 18.36
N PRO A 246 44.39 25.27 17.19
CA PRO A 246 43.84 25.76 15.92
C PRO A 246 42.31 25.72 15.94
N LYS A 247 41.67 26.88 15.71
CA LYS A 247 40.22 27.01 15.68
C LYS A 247 39.72 27.12 14.24
N TYR A 248 38.69 26.35 13.92
CA TYR A 248 38.06 26.34 12.60
C TYR A 248 36.67 27.02 12.66
N PRO A 249 36.29 27.86 11.69
CA PRO A 249 34.98 28.53 11.70
C PRO A 249 33.81 27.60 11.34
N LEU A 250 34.06 26.48 10.66
CA LEU A 250 33.03 25.55 10.20
C LEU A 250 33.30 24.11 10.65
N ALA A 251 32.27 23.43 11.14
CA ALA A 251 32.28 21.99 11.34
C ALA A 251 31.16 21.31 10.56
N ILE A 252 31.43 20.09 10.13
CA ILE A 252 30.46 19.19 9.52
C ILE A 252 30.07 18.17 10.59
N VAL A 253 28.80 18.18 10.96
CA VAL A 253 28.27 17.30 12.01
C VAL A 253 27.29 16.32 11.40
N SER A 254 27.47 15.04 11.70
CA SER A 254 26.60 13.94 11.31
C SER A 254 25.80 13.42 12.51
N GLY A 255 24.64 12.83 12.25
CA GLY A 255 23.81 12.18 13.28
C GLY A 255 22.72 13.04 13.93
N PHE A 256 22.64 14.33 13.63
CA PHE A 256 21.52 15.16 14.12
C PHE A 256 20.20 14.90 13.38
N PHE A 257 20.27 14.53 12.10
CA PHE A 257 19.10 14.35 11.24
C PHE A 257 19.19 13.02 10.47
N THR A 258 18.05 12.35 10.33
CA THR A 258 17.87 11.26 9.36
C THR A 258 17.81 11.87 7.95
N PRO A 259 18.15 11.12 6.89
CA PRO A 259 18.15 11.62 5.51
C PRO A 259 16.77 12.11 5.01
N GLU A 260 15.70 11.76 5.73
CA GLU A 260 14.32 12.13 5.44
C GLU A 260 13.93 13.53 5.95
N ILE A 261 14.72 14.14 6.84
CA ILE A 261 14.39 15.43 7.45
C ILE A 261 15.00 16.59 6.65
N ASN A 262 14.17 17.58 6.30
CA ASN A 262 14.62 18.82 5.68
C ASN A 262 15.44 19.68 6.66
N ILE A 263 16.77 19.58 6.57
CA ILE A 263 17.73 20.37 7.39
C ILE A 263 17.56 21.88 7.16
N ARG A 264 17.01 22.30 6.00
CA ARG A 264 16.75 23.72 5.66
C ARG A 264 15.80 24.39 6.65
N GLU A 265 14.82 23.67 7.20
CA GLU A 265 13.87 24.19 8.19
C GLU A 265 14.47 24.31 9.60
N ARG A 266 15.68 23.81 9.80
CA ARG A 266 16.39 23.80 11.10
C ARG A 266 17.66 24.63 11.07
N VAL A 267 17.87 25.42 10.02
CA VAL A 267 18.94 26.42 9.92
C VAL A 267 18.75 27.45 11.04
N GLY A 268 19.84 27.81 11.72
CA GLY A 268 19.82 28.70 12.89
C GLY A 268 19.65 27.98 14.24
N THR A 269 19.38 26.67 14.27
CA THR A 269 19.33 25.91 15.55
C THR A 269 20.70 25.93 16.22
N ARG A 270 20.72 26.14 17.55
CA ARG A 270 21.95 26.16 18.35
C ARG A 270 22.49 24.74 18.57
N VAL A 271 23.78 24.59 18.31
CA VAL A 271 24.57 23.37 18.55
C VAL A 271 25.64 23.71 19.57
N TYR A 272 25.71 22.90 20.62
CA TYR A 272 26.70 23.00 21.68
C TYR A 272 27.66 21.83 21.62
N ILE A 273 28.95 22.07 21.84
CA ILE A 273 29.95 21.01 21.95
C ILE A 273 30.36 20.89 23.43
N PRO A 274 29.94 19.83 24.14
CA PRO A 274 30.27 19.64 25.56
C PRO A 274 31.78 19.56 25.85
N SER A 275 32.56 19.10 24.87
CA SER A 275 34.01 18.91 25.02
C SER A 275 34.80 20.23 25.08
N THR A 276 34.38 21.25 24.34
CA THR A 276 35.08 22.54 24.24
C THR A 276 34.28 23.72 24.79
N LYS A 277 33.03 23.48 25.21
CA LYS A 277 32.06 24.49 25.65
C LYS A 277 31.81 25.59 24.60
N GLU A 278 31.92 25.22 23.31
CA GLU A 278 31.72 26.13 22.18
C GLU A 278 30.28 26.00 21.63
N GLU A 279 29.68 27.14 21.30
CA GLU A 279 28.35 27.24 20.69
C GLU A 279 28.47 27.60 19.20
N GLY A 280 27.67 26.93 18.37
CA GLY A 280 27.56 27.17 16.93
C GLY A 280 26.11 27.14 16.46
N LYS A 281 25.88 27.56 15.21
CA LYS A 281 24.57 27.56 14.56
C LYS A 281 24.61 26.72 13.30
N ILE A 282 23.53 25.98 13.01
CA ILE A 282 23.42 25.23 11.75
C ILE A 282 23.28 26.22 10.59
N SER A 283 24.20 26.18 9.62
CA SER A 283 24.19 27.02 8.42
C SER A 283 23.54 26.36 7.21
N GLY A 284 23.42 25.03 7.19
CA GLY A 284 22.68 24.33 6.13
C GLY A 284 23.02 22.86 5.96
N PRO A 285 22.35 22.16 5.03
CA PRO A 285 22.64 20.76 4.69
C PRO A 285 24.02 20.61 4.02
N PHE A 286 24.65 19.46 4.22
CA PHE A 286 25.88 19.06 3.54
C PHE A 286 25.74 17.66 2.93
N GLY A 287 25.79 17.57 1.60
CA GLY A 287 25.72 16.28 0.90
C GLY A 287 24.37 15.56 1.02
N LYS A 288 24.37 14.23 0.80
CA LYS A 288 23.15 13.41 0.65
C LYS A 288 22.72 12.63 1.90
N ALA A 289 23.43 12.74 3.02
CA ALA A 289 23.28 11.82 4.16
C ALA A 289 23.14 12.54 5.51
N GLY A 290 22.07 13.31 5.75
CA GLY A 290 21.76 13.85 7.09
C GLY A 290 22.84 14.70 7.77
N LYS A 291 23.91 15.07 7.05
CA LYS A 291 25.02 15.88 7.54
C LYS A 291 24.64 17.35 7.44
N CYS A 292 25.04 18.11 8.44
CA CYS A 292 24.79 19.54 8.50
C CYS A 292 26.09 20.30 8.68
N LYS A 293 26.14 21.49 8.09
CA LYS A 293 27.19 22.48 8.35
C LYS A 293 26.80 23.27 9.58
N VAL A 294 27.74 23.40 10.51
CA VAL A 294 27.61 24.21 11.72
C VAL A 294 28.70 25.26 11.69
N THR A 295 28.30 26.52 11.84
CA THR A 295 29.22 27.67 11.89
C THR A 295 29.39 28.10 13.35
N PHE A 296 30.63 28.33 13.77
CA PHE A 296 31.00 28.74 15.13
C PHE A 296 31.53 30.17 15.12
N GLU A 297 30.89 31.08 15.86
CA GLU A 297 31.28 32.51 15.90
C GLU A 297 32.65 32.72 16.58
N LYS A 298 33.04 31.83 17.49
CA LYS A 298 34.33 31.87 18.21
C LYS A 298 35.35 30.84 17.72
N GLY A 299 35.05 30.19 16.60
CA GLY A 299 35.77 29.02 16.09
C GLY A 299 35.57 27.77 16.95
N VAL A 300 35.80 26.60 16.35
CA VAL A 300 35.73 25.30 17.02
C VAL A 300 37.11 24.66 17.12
N SER A 301 37.49 24.22 18.32
CA SER A 301 38.74 23.51 18.61
C SER A 301 38.55 22.00 18.84
N ALA A 302 37.32 21.50 18.64
CA ALA A 302 36.94 20.13 18.94
C ALA A 302 37.56 19.09 17.98
N ALA A 303 38.08 17.99 18.52
CA ALA A 303 38.62 16.88 17.72
C ALA A 303 37.56 16.21 16.85
N ILE A 304 38.00 15.63 15.72
CA ILE A 304 37.16 14.78 14.86
C ILE A 304 36.60 13.62 15.72
N ASN A 305 35.31 13.33 15.61
CA ASN A 305 34.49 12.44 16.46
C ASN A 305 34.04 12.99 17.82
N ALA A 306 34.30 14.27 18.15
CA ALA A 306 33.74 14.88 19.35
C ALA A 306 32.20 14.85 19.32
N LYS A 307 31.59 14.69 20.51
CA LYS A 307 30.14 14.69 20.68
C LYS A 307 29.62 16.12 20.52
N ALA A 308 28.58 16.28 19.72
CA ALA A 308 27.87 17.54 19.57
C ALA A 308 26.43 17.36 20.03
N GLU A 309 25.88 18.35 20.71
CA GLU A 309 24.54 18.34 21.29
C GLU A 309 23.74 19.48 20.68
N MET A 310 22.64 19.15 20.01
CA MET A 310 21.72 20.14 19.46
C MET A 310 20.60 20.35 20.45
N HIS A 311 20.46 21.58 20.93
CA HIS A 311 19.38 21.97 21.82
C HIS A 311 18.21 22.42 20.96
N LEU A 312 17.14 21.61 20.93
CA LEU A 312 15.88 22.02 20.34
C LEU A 312 15.16 22.88 21.39
N SER A 313 15.27 24.20 21.27
CA SER A 313 14.33 25.09 21.94
C SER A 313 12.94 24.84 21.36
N SER A 314 12.00 24.38 22.18
CA SER A 314 10.59 24.36 21.81
C SER A 314 10.11 25.80 21.65
N SER A 315 10.17 26.32 20.43
CA SER A 315 9.47 27.56 20.09
C SER A 315 7.97 27.26 20.06
N SER A 316 7.31 27.54 21.19
CA SER A 316 5.87 27.79 21.27
C SER A 316 5.55 29.07 20.51
N THR A 317 4.54 28.98 19.64
CA THR A 317 3.51 30.01 19.36
C THR A 317 3.92 31.50 19.35
N THR A 318 3.79 32.13 18.18
CA THR A 318 3.25 33.50 18.10
C THR A 318 2.35 33.65 16.88
N SER A 319 1.10 33.94 17.19
CA SER A 319 0.03 34.48 16.35
C SER A 319 0.29 35.95 15.98
N SER A 320 -0.15 36.32 14.78
CA SER A 320 -0.58 37.68 14.37
C SER A 320 -1.21 37.47 12.97
N SER A 321 -2.51 37.63 12.68
CA SER A 321 -3.46 38.71 12.97
C SER A 321 -2.87 40.10 12.75
N GLU A 322 -2.82 40.49 11.48
CA GLU A 322 -3.45 41.69 10.92
C GLU A 322 -3.79 41.41 9.45
#